data_AF-A0A5C9A917-F1
#
_entry.id   AF-A0A5C9A917-F1
#
_cell.length_a   1.000
_cell.length_b   1.000
_cell.length_c   1.000
_cell.angle_alpha   90.00
_cell.angle_beta   90.00
_cell.angle_gamma   90.00
#
_symmetry.space_group_name_H-M   'P 1'
#
loop_
_entity.id
_entity.type
_entity.pdbx_description
1 polymer ?
#
loop_
_entity_poly.entity_id
_entity_poly.type
_entity_poly.pdbx_seq_one_letter_code
_entity_poly.pdbx_strand_id
1 'polypeptide(L)' 'MKLSRISAINWNKISDDKDLEVWNRLTSNFWLPEKVPLSNDIPAWQTLTVVEQQLTM' A
#
# COMPACT_ATOMS: atom_id res chain seq x y z
N MET A 1 34.78 23.61 2.20
CA MET A 1 33.70 22.61 2.17
C MET A 1 33.94 21.69 0.98
N LYS A 2 34.24 20.40 1.20
CA LYS A 2 34.42 19.42 0.10
C LYS A 2 33.03 18.96 -0.34
N LEU A 3 32.71 19.11 -1.62
CA LEU A 3 31.50 18.51 -2.21
C LEU A 3 31.67 16.99 -2.22
N SER A 4 30.76 16.26 -1.57
CA SER A 4 30.66 14.81 -1.74
C SER A 4 30.04 14.51 -3.10
N ARG A 5 30.62 13.54 -3.82
CA ARG A 5 30.02 13.06 -5.07
C ARG A 5 28.85 12.14 -4.74
N ILE A 6 27.71 12.38 -5.40
CA ILE A 6 26.52 11.52 -5.29
C ILE A 6 26.58 10.51 -6.45
N SER A 7 26.26 9.25 -6.16
CA SER A 7 26.16 8.19 -7.17
C SER A 7 24.71 8.05 -7.63
N ALA A 8 24.51 7.98 -8.94
CA ALA A 8 23.19 7.66 -9.50
C ALA A 8 22.82 6.19 -9.26
N ILE A 9 21.52 5.92 -9.11
CA ILE A 9 20.99 4.56 -9.01
C ILE A 9 21.10 3.82 -10.34
N ASN A 10 21.41 2.51 -10.29
CA ASN A 10 21.43 1.64 -11.47
C ASN A 10 20.64 0.36 -11.19
N TRP A 11 19.41 0.28 -11.70
CA TRP A 11 18.53 -0.87 -11.55
C TRP A 11 18.97 -2.12 -12.35
N ASN A 12 19.99 -1.99 -13.21
CA ASN A 12 20.62 -3.13 -13.88
C ASN A 12 21.79 -3.72 -13.07
N LYS A 13 22.15 -3.11 -11.93
CA LYS A 13 23.19 -3.59 -11.01
C LYS A 13 22.65 -3.57 -9.58
N ILE A 14 21.79 -4.54 -9.30
CA ILE A 14 21.19 -4.73 -7.97
C ILE A 14 22.20 -5.39 -7.03
N SER A 15 22.23 -4.95 -5.77
CA SER A 15 23.15 -5.49 -4.76
C SER A 15 22.50 -6.56 -3.89
N ASP A 16 21.19 -6.47 -3.68
CA ASP A 16 20.35 -7.47 -2.99
C ASP A 16 19.12 -7.79 -3.86
N ASP A 17 18.96 -9.05 -4.25
CA ASP A 17 17.86 -9.49 -5.10
C ASP A 17 16.47 -9.20 -4.48
N LYS A 18 16.37 -9.04 -3.15
CA LYS A 18 15.13 -8.65 -2.48
C LYS A 18 14.68 -7.23 -2.79
N ASP A 19 15.58 -6.32 -3.15
CA ASP A 19 15.21 -4.94 -3.49
C ASP A 19 14.25 -4.89 -4.67
N LEU A 20 14.58 -5.64 -5.74
CA LEU A 20 13.77 -5.69 -6.95
C LEU A 20 12.48 -6.49 -6.72
N GLU A 21 12.54 -7.61 -6.00
CA GLU A 21 11.36 -8.42 -5.65
C GLU A 21 10.33 -7.60 -4.87
N VAL A 22 10.78 -6.91 -3.81
CA VAL A 22 9.90 -6.12 -2.96
C VAL A 22 9.36 -4.91 -3.71
N TRP A 23 10.18 -4.21 -4.50
CA TRP A 23 9.73 -3.11 -5.34
C TRP A 23 8.61 -3.54 -6.28
N ASN A 24 8.80 -4.64 -7.02
CA ASN A 24 7.81 -5.16 -7.95
C ASN A 24 6.52 -5.57 -7.22
N ARG A 25 6.64 -6.22 -6.06
CA ARG A 25 5.47 -6.64 -5.27
C ARG A 25 4.69 -5.44 -4.75
N LEU A 26 5.35 -4.41 -4.23
CA LEU A 26 4.67 -3.23 -3.67
C LEU A 26 4.01 -2.40 -4.76
N THR A 27 4.69 -2.16 -5.87
CA THR A 27 4.16 -1.36 -6.99
C THR A 27 3.03 -2.08 -7.72
N SER A 28 3.11 -3.41 -7.86
CA SER A 28 2.04 -4.21 -8.49
C SER A 28 0.78 -4.31 -7.64
N ASN A 29 0.92 -4.28 -6.31
CA ASN A 29 -0.22 -4.31 -5.37
C ASN A 29 -0.74 -2.92 -5.00
N PHE A 30 -0.25 -1.86 -5.64
CA PHE A 30 -0.76 -0.51 -5.41
C PHE A 30 -2.25 -0.43 -5.75
N TRP A 31 -3.06 0.01 -4.80
CA TRP A 31 -4.51 0.15 -4.97
C TRP A 31 -5.00 1.50 -4.45
N LEU A 32 -6.13 1.93 -5.00
CA LEU A 32 -6.80 3.17 -4.64
C LEU A 32 -8.16 2.84 -4.00
N PRO A 33 -8.56 3.55 -2.93
CA PRO A 33 -9.80 3.27 -2.21
C PRO A 33 -11.05 3.37 -3.11
N GLU A 34 -11.04 4.26 -4.10
CA GLU A 34 -12.16 4.47 -5.03
C GLU A 34 -12.46 3.25 -5.92
N LYS A 35 -11.56 2.26 -5.98
CA LYS A 35 -11.79 1.01 -6.71
C LYS A 35 -12.66 0.01 -5.94
N VAL A 36 -12.88 0.22 -4.63
CA VAL A 36 -13.66 -0.69 -3.79
C VAL A 36 -15.06 -0.08 -3.55
N PRO A 37 -16.15 -0.72 -4.03
CA PRO A 37 -17.50 -0.17 -3.89
C PRO A 37 -18.07 -0.43 -2.48
N LEU A 38 -17.59 0.32 -1.49
CA LEU A 38 -18.00 0.20 -0.07
C LEU A 38 -19.50 0.46 0.16
N SER A 39 -20.20 1.12 -0.78
CA SER A 39 -21.66 1.28 -0.71
C SER A 39 -22.41 -0.05 -0.64
N ASN A 40 -21.82 -1.13 -1.15
CA ASN A 40 -22.42 -2.47 -1.12
C ASN A 40 -22.46 -3.07 0.29
N ASP A 41 -21.65 -2.55 1.21
CA ASP A 41 -21.57 -3.06 2.59
C ASP A 41 -22.58 -2.39 3.54
N ILE A 42 -23.29 -1.34 3.09
CA ILE A 42 -24.30 -0.61 3.89
C ILE A 42 -25.39 -1.55 4.46
N PRO A 43 -25.97 -2.50 3.71
CA PRO A 43 -26.98 -3.40 4.27
C PRO A 43 -26.41 -4.29 5.39
N ALA A 44 -25.18 -4.80 5.22
CA ALA A 44 -24.51 -5.61 6.23
C ALA A 44 -24.21 -4.77 7.48
N TRP A 45 -23.73 -3.54 7.30
CA TRP A 45 -23.51 -2.58 8.39
C TRP A 45 -24.77 -2.35 9.23
N GLN A 46 -25.93 -2.22 8.58
CA GLN A 46 -27.22 -2.01 9.26
C GLN A 46 -27.70 -3.21 10.09
N THR A 47 -27.15 -4.41 9.89
CA THR A 47 -27.48 -5.60 10.69
C THR A 47 -26.77 -5.66 12.04
N LEU A 48 -25.70 -4.88 12.21
CA LEU A 48 -24.92 -4.84 13.44
C LEU A 48 -25.69 -4.16 14.57
N THR A 49 -25.47 -4.62 15.79
CA THR A 49 -25.92 -3.92 17.00
C THR A 49 -25.21 -2.57 17.15
N VAL A 50 -25.78 -1.68 17.96
CA VAL A 50 -25.17 -0.37 18.26
C VAL A 50 -23.75 -0.53 18.82
N VAL A 51 -23.52 -1.55 19.65
CA VAL A 51 -22.19 -1.83 20.23
C VAL A 51 -21.20 -2.29 19.17
N GLU A 52 -21.62 -3.17 18.25
CA GLU A 52 -20.77 -3.65 17.15
C GLU A 52 -20.43 -2.54 16.14
N GLN A 53 -21.38 -1.65 15.85
CA GLN A 53 -21.12 -0.47 15.01
C GLN A 53 -20.12 0.47 15.68
N GLN A 54 -20.29 0.78 16.97
CA GLN A 54 -19.39 1.68 17.69
C GLN A 54 -17.95 1.14 17.78
N LEU A 55 -17.77 -0.18 17.88
CA LEU A 55 -16.45 -0.80 17.93
C LEU A 55 -15.72 -0.75 16.58
N THR A 56 -16.48 -0.77 15.47
CA THR A 56 -15.92 -0.91 14.11
C THR A 56 -15.62 0.44 13.46
N MET A 57 -16.32 1.50 13.86
CA MET A 57 -16.03 2.90 13.47
C MET A 57 -14.79 3.44 14.17
#